data_AF-A0A090WC72-F1
#
_entry.id   AF-A0A090WC72-F1
#
_cell.length_a   1.000
_cell.length_b   1.000
_cell.length_c   1.000
_cell.angle_alpha   90.00
_cell.angle_beta   90.00
_cell.angle_gamma   90.00
#
_symmetry.space_group_name_H-M   'P 1'
#
loop_
_entity.id
_entity.type
_entity.pdbx_description
1 polymer ?
#
loop_
_entity_poly.entity_id
_entity_poly.type
_entity_poly.pdbx_seq_one_letter_code
_entity_poly.pdbx_strand_id
1 'polypeptide(L)'
;MEISKTGWWMIGGAGLGVIGIGVFVTLSRKRTKQQSLQSTTTAYIGTGVQVITGNVGSTKQEPNWNSPFDMNYLTDVQKWVAPKSIQVLDEASAKKLAKIIKDAKGTFNDNEEAIKDVFGKKLRDKTQIASLSKAYYQLYKKDMWQHLNSFLSQSEMKEYVSKYVQRLPNYQS
;
A
#
# COMPACT_ATOMS: atom_id res chain seq x y z
N MET A 1 -32.77 20.91 -22.31
CA MET A 1 -32.72 19.48 -21.95
C MET A 1 -31.55 18.85 -22.66
N GLU A 2 -30.81 18.07 -21.89
CA GLU A 2 -29.43 17.66 -22.12
C GLU A 2 -29.29 16.65 -23.26
N ILE A 3 -28.23 16.81 -24.04
CA ILE A 3 -27.80 15.86 -25.06
C ILE A 3 -26.91 14.82 -24.35
N SER A 4 -27.53 13.69 -24.01
CA SER A 4 -26.84 12.46 -23.59
C SER A 4 -25.87 12.01 -24.69
N LYS A 5 -24.57 11.97 -24.38
CA LYS A 5 -23.55 11.36 -25.23
C LYS A 5 -23.08 10.06 -24.59
N THR A 6 -23.81 8.99 -24.86
CA THR A 6 -23.33 7.61 -24.79
C THR A 6 -22.42 7.35 -25.99
N GLY A 7 -21.16 7.00 -25.72
CA GLY A 7 -20.18 6.64 -26.75
C GLY A 7 -19.28 5.52 -26.25
N TRP A 8 -19.84 4.30 -26.21
CA TRP A 8 -19.11 3.07 -25.99
C TRP A 8 -18.65 2.56 -27.37
N TRP A 9 -17.37 2.71 -27.70
CA TRP A 9 -16.74 2.00 -28.82
C TRP A 9 -15.60 1.16 -28.27
N MET A 10 -15.88 -0.13 -28.25
CA MET A 10 -14.93 -1.21 -28.07
C MET A 10 -14.26 -1.50 -29.43
N ILE A 11 -13.07 -2.11 -29.37
CA ILE A 11 -12.39 -2.90 -30.42
C ILE A 11 -11.32 -2.17 -31.25
N GLY A 12 -10.08 -2.62 -31.10
CA GLY A 12 -8.98 -2.29 -32.00
C GLY A 12 -7.59 -2.66 -31.47
N GLY A 13 -7.43 -3.75 -30.72
CA GLY A 13 -6.13 -4.23 -30.26
C GLY A 13 -5.33 -4.86 -31.40
N ALA A 14 -4.74 -4.02 -32.25
CA ALA A 14 -3.79 -4.46 -33.27
C ALA A 14 -2.54 -5.02 -32.59
N GLY A 15 -2.22 -6.28 -32.89
CA GLY A 15 -0.96 -6.90 -32.49
C GLY A 15 0.21 -6.28 -33.25
N LEU A 16 1.30 -6.03 -32.55
CA LEU A 16 2.64 -5.94 -33.11
C LEU A 16 3.63 -6.49 -32.08
N GLY A 17 4.16 -7.67 -32.36
CA GLY A 17 5.40 -8.13 -31.73
C GLY A 17 6.57 -7.43 -32.39
N VAL A 18 7.52 -6.91 -31.61
CA VAL A 18 8.90 -6.67 -32.04
C VAL A 18 9.82 -6.86 -30.84
N ILE A 19 10.72 -7.83 -30.98
CA ILE A 19 11.91 -8.04 -30.15
C ILE A 19 12.89 -6.90 -30.45
N GLY A 20 13.41 -6.25 -29.42
CA GLY A 20 14.46 -5.25 -29.55
C GLY A 20 15.27 -5.11 -28.27
N ILE A 21 16.38 -5.84 -28.19
CA ILE A 21 17.44 -5.62 -27.20
C ILE A 21 18.10 -4.28 -27.53
N GLY A 22 18.18 -3.40 -26.53
CA GLY A 22 18.95 -2.16 -26.64
C GLY A 22 19.33 -1.66 -25.25
N VAL A 23 20.55 -1.97 -24.82
CA VAL A 23 21.19 -1.32 -23.66
C VAL A 23 21.62 0.07 -24.11
N PHE A 24 21.08 1.12 -23.48
CA PHE A 24 21.64 2.47 -23.59
C PHE A 24 22.17 2.91 -22.23
N VAL A 25 23.50 2.87 -22.11
CA VAL A 25 24.24 3.60 -21.10
C VAL A 25 24.51 4.99 -21.67
N THR A 26 23.95 6.04 -21.07
CA THR A 26 24.40 7.41 -21.33
C THR A 26 24.75 8.08 -20.01
N LEU A 27 26.06 8.13 -19.73
CA LEU A 27 26.65 9.04 -18.77
C LEU A 27 26.56 10.46 -19.34
N SER A 28 25.92 11.39 -18.63
CA SER A 28 26.17 12.82 -18.84
C SER A 28 25.82 13.65 -17.61
N ARG A 29 26.87 13.82 -16.80
CA ARG A 29 27.05 14.90 -15.83
C ARG A 29 27.10 16.22 -16.60
N LYS A 30 26.10 17.10 -16.48
CA LYS A 30 26.28 18.57 -16.38
C LYS A 30 24.94 19.30 -16.21
N ARG A 31 25.00 20.29 -15.33
CA ARG A 31 23.95 21.21 -14.87
C ARG A 31 23.48 22.11 -16.01
N THR A 32 22.16 22.32 -16.15
CA THR A 32 21.55 23.57 -16.63
C THR A 32 20.13 23.68 -16.07
N LYS A 33 19.84 24.85 -15.50
CA LYS A 33 18.55 25.26 -14.92
C LYS A 33 17.47 25.38 -16.01
N GLN A 34 16.29 24.83 -15.76
CA GLN A 34 15.00 25.31 -16.29
C GLN A 34 13.97 25.09 -15.17
N GLN A 35 13.75 26.09 -14.32
CA GLN A 35 12.69 27.09 -14.42
C GLN A 35 11.28 26.47 -14.34
N SER A 36 10.71 26.69 -13.16
CA SER A 36 9.39 26.29 -12.67
C SER A 36 8.23 26.81 -13.50
N LEU A 37 7.28 25.93 -13.83
CA LEU A 37 5.88 26.31 -14.04
C LEU A 37 5.15 26.13 -12.71
N GLN A 38 5.31 27.11 -11.84
CA GLN A 38 4.46 27.33 -10.68
C GLN A 38 3.20 28.05 -11.18
N SER A 39 2.04 27.40 -11.06
CA SER A 39 0.75 28.07 -11.19
C SER A 39 0.56 29.02 -10.01
N THR A 40 0.98 30.27 -10.16
CA THR A 40 0.70 31.34 -9.22
C THR A 40 -0.66 31.95 -9.54
N THR A 41 -1.69 31.63 -8.75
CA THR A 41 -2.89 32.48 -8.67
C THR A 41 -2.55 33.72 -7.83
N THR A 42 -2.12 34.79 -8.49
CA THR A 42 -2.04 36.14 -7.89
C THR A 42 -3.44 36.71 -7.75
N ALA A 43 -3.97 36.73 -6.54
CA ALA A 43 -5.08 37.61 -6.18
C ALA A 43 -4.53 39.02 -5.95
N TYR A 44 -4.87 39.97 -6.82
CA TYR A 44 -4.58 41.38 -6.60
C TYR A 44 -5.57 41.93 -5.58
N ILE A 45 -5.09 42.19 -4.36
CA ILE A 45 -5.75 43.05 -3.37
C ILE A 45 -4.79 44.22 -3.11
N GLY A 46 -5.31 45.44 -3.20
CA GLY A 46 -4.55 46.69 -3.29
C GLY A 46 -3.48 46.90 -2.22
N THR A 47 -2.47 47.68 -2.61
CA THR A 47 -1.44 48.36 -1.78
C THR A 47 -1.43 47.97 -0.29
N GLY A 48 -0.88 46.80 -0.01
CA GLY A 48 -0.60 46.31 1.33
C GLY A 48 0.52 45.28 1.24
N VAL A 49 1.49 45.37 2.14
CA VAL A 49 2.75 44.61 2.19
C VAL A 49 2.57 43.15 1.71
N GLN A 50 3.32 42.76 0.68
CA GLN A 50 3.40 41.36 0.23
C GLN A 50 4.08 40.54 1.33
N VAL A 51 3.28 39.89 2.18
CA VAL A 51 3.76 38.81 3.03
C VAL A 51 3.97 37.57 2.16
N ILE A 52 5.23 37.27 1.87
CA ILE A 52 5.61 35.95 1.36
C ILE A 52 5.22 34.95 2.45
N THR A 53 4.14 34.20 2.23
CA THR A 53 3.77 33.05 3.06
C THR A 53 4.87 32.00 2.91
N GLY A 54 5.92 32.12 3.72
CA GLY A 54 6.99 31.14 3.83
C GLY A 54 6.41 29.80 4.23
N ASN A 55 6.91 28.73 3.59
CA ASN A 55 6.63 27.31 3.83
C ASN A 55 5.52 27.04 4.85
N VAL A 56 4.29 26.86 4.37
CA VAL A 56 3.27 26.19 5.16
C VAL A 56 3.87 24.86 5.62
N GLY A 57 4.05 24.69 6.93
CA GLY A 57 4.49 23.43 7.49
C GLY A 57 3.52 22.36 7.00
N SER A 58 4.00 21.42 6.17
CA SER A 58 3.14 20.34 5.71
C SER A 58 2.70 19.55 6.94
N THR A 59 1.41 19.56 7.24
CA THR A 59 0.86 18.65 8.24
C THR A 59 1.16 17.24 7.76
N LYS A 60 1.89 16.46 8.57
CA LYS A 60 2.05 15.04 8.29
C LYS A 60 0.63 14.45 8.25
N GLN A 61 0.35 13.63 7.25
CA GLN A 61 -0.94 12.94 7.15
C GLN A 61 -0.89 11.69 8.03
N GLU A 62 -1.87 11.53 8.91
CA GLU A 62 -1.95 10.33 9.75
C GLU A 62 -2.28 9.09 8.91
N PRO A 63 -1.59 7.96 9.14
CA PRO A 63 -1.92 6.68 8.53
C PRO A 63 -3.33 6.21 8.91
N ASN A 64 -3.98 5.45 8.04
CA ASN A 64 -5.26 4.82 8.36
C ASN A 64 -5.07 3.66 9.35
N TRP A 65 -5.07 3.98 10.66
CA TRP A 65 -4.84 3.05 11.77
C TRP A 65 -5.81 1.86 11.82
N ASN A 66 -6.94 1.96 11.12
CA ASN A 66 -8.01 0.96 11.09
C ASN A 66 -7.88 -0.03 9.92
N SER A 67 -6.96 0.20 8.99
CA SER A 67 -6.79 -0.64 7.78
C SER A 67 -5.40 -1.28 7.72
N PRO A 68 -5.05 -2.20 8.65
CA PRO A 68 -3.74 -2.83 8.69
C PRO A 68 -3.48 -3.81 7.53
N PHE A 69 -4.55 -4.21 6.81
CA PHE A 69 -4.46 -5.03 5.60
C PHE A 69 -4.16 -4.20 4.33
N ASP A 70 -4.22 -2.87 4.43
CA ASP A 70 -3.85 -2.00 3.31
C ASP A 70 -2.35 -2.15 3.03
N MET A 71 -2.01 -2.43 1.77
CA MET A 71 -0.63 -2.62 1.32
C MET A 71 0.21 -1.33 1.45
N ASN A 72 -0.44 -0.17 1.51
CA ASN A 72 0.19 1.13 1.67
C ASN A 72 0.39 1.51 3.14
N TYR A 73 -0.27 0.83 4.09
CA TYR A 73 -0.21 1.16 5.52
C TYR A 73 1.21 1.26 6.04
N LEU A 74 2.09 0.30 5.73
CA LEU A 74 3.50 0.35 6.12
C LEU A 74 4.18 1.62 5.62
N THR A 75 3.98 1.97 4.35
CA THR A 75 4.59 3.14 3.71
C THR A 75 4.12 4.42 4.38
N ASP A 76 2.84 4.51 4.71
CA ASP A 76 2.26 5.68 5.36
C ASP A 76 2.76 5.82 6.80
N VAL A 77 2.84 4.72 7.54
CA VAL A 77 3.43 4.72 8.89
C VAL A 77 4.91 5.12 8.85
N GLN A 78 5.70 4.60 7.89
CA GLN A 78 7.10 4.98 7.73
C GLN A 78 7.28 6.49 7.46
N LYS A 79 6.44 7.07 6.59
CA LYS A 79 6.44 8.52 6.33
C LYS A 79 6.06 9.32 7.58
N TRP A 80 5.10 8.83 8.36
CA TRP A 80 4.65 9.48 9.59
C TRP A 80 5.75 9.51 10.67
N VAL A 81 6.38 8.35 10.94
CA VAL A 81 7.36 8.18 12.02
C VAL A 81 8.77 8.69 11.66
N ALA A 82 9.02 9.01 10.40
CA ALA A 82 10.30 9.55 9.93
C ALA A 82 10.76 10.75 10.79
N PRO A 83 12.05 10.80 11.19
CA PRO A 83 13.17 9.98 10.69
C PRO A 83 13.41 8.65 11.43
N LYS A 84 12.54 8.26 12.38
CA LYS A 84 12.73 7.02 13.16
C LYS A 84 12.50 5.78 12.28
N SER A 85 13.33 4.77 12.45
CA SER A 85 13.10 3.44 11.87
C SER A 85 12.08 2.67 12.71
N ILE A 86 11.32 1.80 12.05
CA ILE A 86 10.41 0.85 12.68
C ILE A 86 10.79 -0.56 12.27
N GLN A 87 10.45 -1.53 13.10
CA GLN A 87 10.62 -2.94 12.79
C GLN A 87 9.64 -3.34 11.69
N VAL A 88 10.15 -3.97 10.63
CA VAL A 88 9.36 -4.41 9.48
C VAL A 88 9.58 -5.90 9.30
N LEU A 89 8.53 -6.62 8.91
CA LEU A 89 8.64 -8.03 8.56
C LEU A 89 9.47 -8.17 7.28
N ASP A 90 10.53 -8.96 7.33
CA ASP A 90 11.37 -9.20 6.16
C ASP A 90 10.57 -9.90 5.04
N GLU A 91 10.94 -9.63 3.79
CA GLU A 91 10.20 -10.10 2.62
C GLU A 91 10.14 -11.64 2.54
N ALA A 92 11.20 -12.33 2.96
CA ALA A 92 11.25 -13.79 2.92
C ALA A 92 10.27 -14.40 3.94
N SER A 93 10.24 -13.90 5.17
CA SER A 93 9.28 -14.28 6.20
C SER A 93 7.85 -13.93 5.79
N ALA A 94 7.62 -12.72 5.26
CA ALA A 94 6.31 -12.30 4.76
C ALA A 94 5.79 -13.26 3.67
N LYS A 95 6.63 -13.64 2.71
CA LYS A 95 6.29 -14.62 1.67
C LYS A 95 6.02 -16.02 2.25
N LYS A 96 6.79 -16.47 3.24
CA LYS A 96 6.56 -17.75 3.92
C LYS A 96 5.20 -17.77 4.63
N LEU A 97 4.88 -16.74 5.40
CA LEU A 97 3.58 -16.61 6.08
C LEU A 97 2.42 -16.52 5.07
N ALA A 98 2.61 -15.82 3.95
CA ALA A 98 1.60 -15.73 2.89
C ALA A 98 1.30 -17.10 2.25
N LYS A 99 2.30 -17.97 2.11
CA LYS A 99 2.10 -19.37 1.67
C LYS A 99 1.29 -20.16 2.68
N ILE A 100 1.62 -20.06 3.98
CA ILE A 100 0.84 -20.71 5.05
C ILE A 100 -0.64 -20.30 4.98
N ILE A 101 -0.92 -19.00 4.84
CA ILE A 101 -2.31 -18.50 4.69
C ILE A 101 -2.98 -19.05 3.43
N LYS A 102 -2.24 -19.14 2.32
CA LYS A 102 -2.78 -19.64 1.05
C LYS A 102 -3.12 -21.14 1.11
N ASP A 103 -2.29 -21.90 1.80
CA ASP A 103 -2.39 -23.34 1.97
C ASP A 103 -3.45 -23.71 3.02
N ALA A 104 -3.71 -22.82 3.98
CA ALA A 104 -4.82 -22.92 4.93
C ALA A 104 -6.23 -22.82 4.30
N LYS A 105 -6.34 -22.72 2.96
CA LYS A 105 -7.61 -22.90 2.24
C LYS A 105 -7.78 -24.32 1.68
N GLY A 106 -6.73 -25.16 1.71
CA GLY A 106 -6.65 -26.43 0.99
C GLY A 106 -6.58 -27.67 1.90
N THR A 107 -7.70 -28.39 1.95
CA THR A 107 -7.89 -29.86 2.08
C THR A 107 -7.16 -30.73 3.12
N PHE A 108 -6.11 -30.29 3.86
CA PHE A 108 -5.36 -31.24 4.73
C PHE A 108 -4.84 -30.72 6.08
N ASN A 109 -4.98 -29.43 6.43
CA ASN A 109 -4.54 -28.90 7.73
C ASN A 109 -5.69 -28.22 8.46
N ASP A 110 -5.60 -28.13 9.79
CA ASP A 110 -6.47 -27.30 10.63
C ASP A 110 -6.28 -25.83 10.24
N ASN A 111 -7.06 -25.40 9.24
CA ASN A 111 -7.00 -24.11 8.56
C ASN A 111 -7.01 -22.94 9.56
N GLU A 112 -7.80 -23.10 10.60
CA GLU A 112 -8.04 -22.12 11.66
C GLU A 112 -6.82 -21.95 12.57
N GLU A 113 -6.16 -23.05 12.94
CA GLU A 113 -4.99 -23.01 13.83
C GLU A 113 -3.79 -22.36 13.13
N ALA A 114 -3.57 -22.67 11.85
CA ALA A 114 -2.51 -22.04 11.06
C ALA A 114 -2.68 -20.51 10.99
N ILE A 115 -3.92 -20.04 10.76
CA ILE A 115 -4.23 -18.60 10.71
C ILE A 115 -4.04 -17.97 12.09
N LYS A 116 -4.56 -18.60 13.14
CA LYS A 116 -4.38 -18.17 14.52
C LYS A 116 -2.90 -18.08 14.90
N ASP A 117 -2.06 -19.02 14.46
CA ASP A 117 -0.63 -18.99 14.73
C ASP A 117 0.08 -17.84 13.99
N VAL A 118 -0.29 -17.57 12.74
CA VAL A 118 0.26 -16.43 11.99
C VAL A 118 -0.09 -15.12 12.69
N PHE A 119 -1.38 -14.84 12.92
CA PHE A 119 -1.82 -13.56 13.48
C PHE A 119 -1.55 -13.44 14.99
N GLY A 120 -1.59 -14.54 15.73
CA GLY A 120 -1.48 -14.55 17.19
C GLY A 120 -0.07 -14.78 17.73
N LYS A 121 0.84 -15.39 16.96
CA LYS A 121 2.21 -15.69 17.42
C LYS A 121 3.31 -15.12 16.54
N LYS A 122 3.09 -14.97 15.22
CA LYS A 122 4.15 -14.53 14.30
C LYS A 122 4.18 -13.02 14.10
N LEU A 123 3.02 -12.38 14.01
CA LEU A 123 2.91 -10.94 13.79
C LEU A 123 2.95 -10.19 15.13
N ARG A 124 3.78 -9.14 15.21
CA ARG A 124 3.99 -8.34 16.42
C ARG A 124 3.36 -6.94 16.38
N ASP A 125 3.06 -6.44 15.19
CA ASP A 125 2.47 -5.12 14.99
C ASP A 125 1.63 -5.06 13.70
N LYS A 126 0.88 -3.97 13.54
CA LYS A 126 0.02 -3.75 12.36
C LYS A 126 0.81 -3.49 11.08
N THR A 127 2.02 -2.95 11.15
CA THR A 127 2.87 -2.78 9.96
C THR A 127 3.37 -4.10 9.38
N GLN A 128 3.54 -5.13 10.21
CA GLN A 128 3.86 -6.48 9.77
C GLN A 128 2.66 -7.14 9.06
N ILE A 129 1.42 -6.85 9.48
CA ILE A 129 0.20 -7.29 8.76
C ILE A 129 0.15 -6.65 7.37
N ALA A 130 0.49 -5.36 7.26
CA ALA A 130 0.55 -4.68 5.97
C ALA A 130 1.64 -5.27 5.06
N SER A 131 2.81 -5.58 5.63
CA SER A 131 3.92 -6.25 4.94
C SER A 131 3.51 -7.62 4.42
N LEU A 132 2.79 -8.39 5.24
CA LEU A 132 2.23 -9.69 4.88
C LEU A 132 1.18 -9.57 3.76
N SER A 133 0.27 -8.59 3.88
CA SER A 133 -0.78 -8.32 2.88
C SER A 133 -0.16 -7.96 1.52
N LYS A 134 0.87 -7.12 1.53
CA LYS A 134 1.66 -6.78 0.34
C LYS A 134 2.34 -8.01 -0.27
N ALA A 135 3.00 -8.83 0.54
CA ALA A 135 3.65 -10.05 0.06
C ALA A 135 2.64 -11.05 -0.52
N TYR A 136 1.48 -11.20 0.12
CA TYR A 136 0.39 -12.04 -0.35
C TYR A 136 -0.12 -11.59 -1.73
N TYR A 137 -0.36 -10.29 -1.90
CA TYR A 137 -0.74 -9.74 -3.19
C TYR A 137 0.36 -9.88 -4.24
N GLN A 138 1.63 -9.68 -3.88
CA GLN A 138 2.74 -9.87 -4.81
C GLN A 138 2.80 -11.30 -5.36
N LEU A 139 2.60 -12.30 -4.49
CA LEU A 139 2.65 -13.72 -4.83
C LEU A 139 1.42 -14.20 -5.60
N TYR A 140 0.22 -13.81 -5.17
CA TYR A 140 -1.03 -14.41 -5.66
C TYR A 140 -1.95 -13.45 -6.42
N LYS A 141 -1.59 -12.16 -6.51
CA LYS A 141 -2.40 -11.09 -7.12
C LYS A 141 -3.83 -11.03 -6.57
N LYS A 142 -4.00 -11.39 -5.30
CA LYS A 142 -5.28 -11.40 -4.59
C LYS A 142 -5.15 -10.61 -3.30
N ASP A 143 -6.23 -9.95 -2.92
CA ASP A 143 -6.31 -9.28 -1.64
C ASP A 143 -6.40 -10.33 -0.51
N MET A 144 -5.56 -10.18 0.52
CA MET A 144 -5.45 -11.16 1.59
C MET A 144 -6.70 -11.17 2.48
N TRP A 145 -7.29 -10.00 2.75
CA TRP A 145 -8.50 -9.89 3.54
C TRP A 145 -9.68 -10.56 2.84
N GLN A 146 -9.87 -10.25 1.55
CA GLN A 146 -10.87 -10.92 0.71
C GLN A 146 -10.63 -12.42 0.62
N HIS A 147 -9.37 -12.84 0.53
CA HIS A 147 -9.04 -14.26 0.54
C HIS A 147 -9.50 -14.95 1.82
N LEU A 148 -9.10 -14.42 2.99
CA LEU A 148 -9.52 -14.93 4.29
C LEU A 148 -11.06 -14.95 4.41
N ASN A 149 -11.72 -13.88 3.98
CA ASN A 149 -13.18 -13.75 4.05
C ASN A 149 -13.92 -14.67 3.06
N SER A 150 -13.23 -15.26 2.09
CA SER A 150 -13.83 -16.19 1.13
C SER A 150 -14.04 -17.60 1.68
N PHE A 151 -13.34 -17.96 2.77
CA PHE A 151 -13.43 -19.31 3.34
C PHE A 151 -13.59 -19.34 4.86
N LEU A 152 -13.26 -18.27 5.58
CA LEU A 152 -13.60 -18.11 6.99
C LEU A 152 -14.99 -17.50 7.12
N SER A 153 -15.79 -18.03 8.05
CA SER A 153 -17.01 -17.38 8.53
C SER A 153 -16.69 -16.09 9.29
N GLN A 154 -17.72 -15.26 9.52
CA GLN A 154 -17.55 -14.00 10.25
C GLN A 154 -17.09 -14.21 11.71
N SER A 155 -17.54 -15.30 12.36
CA SER A 155 -17.10 -15.67 13.71
C SER A 155 -15.62 -16.03 13.73
N GLU A 156 -15.16 -16.84 12.77
CA GLU A 156 -13.75 -17.25 12.68
C GLU A 156 -12.85 -16.07 12.32
N MET A 157 -13.28 -15.21 11.40
CA MET A 157 -12.56 -13.97 11.08
C MET A 157 -12.40 -13.11 12.35
N LYS A 158 -13.45 -12.99 13.15
CA LYS A 158 -13.40 -12.25 14.41
C LYS A 158 -12.44 -12.91 15.41
N GLU A 159 -12.51 -14.21 15.56
CA GLU A 159 -11.75 -14.97 16.56
C GLU A 159 -10.27 -15.09 16.25
N TYR A 160 -9.92 -15.41 14.99
CA TYR A 160 -8.56 -15.75 14.57
C TYR A 160 -7.80 -14.59 13.93
N VAL A 161 -8.50 -13.57 13.42
CA VAL A 161 -7.87 -12.44 12.74
C VAL A 161 -8.11 -11.16 13.52
N SER A 162 -9.35 -10.66 13.55
CA SER A 162 -9.66 -9.32 14.09
C SER A 162 -9.28 -9.16 15.56
N LYS A 163 -9.55 -10.18 16.40
CA LYS A 163 -9.20 -10.17 17.83
C LYS A 163 -7.71 -9.97 18.07
N TYR A 164 -6.85 -10.56 17.23
CA TYR A 164 -5.40 -10.41 17.36
C TYR A 164 -4.95 -9.08 16.77
N VAL A 165 -5.40 -8.75 15.56
CA VAL A 165 -5.08 -7.48 14.87
C VAL A 165 -5.39 -6.25 15.73
N GLN A 166 -6.52 -6.26 16.45
CA GLN A 166 -6.93 -5.15 17.33
C GLN A 166 -6.02 -4.98 18.56
N ARG A 167 -5.39 -6.07 19.03
CA ARG A 167 -4.48 -6.05 20.19
C ARG A 167 -3.06 -5.64 19.82
N LEU A 168 -2.71 -5.71 18.54
CA LEU A 168 -1.37 -5.36 18.07
C LEU A 168 -1.16 -3.85 18.11
N PRO A 169 0.03 -3.38 18.54
CA PRO A 169 0.41 -1.99 18.40
C PRO A 169 0.47 -1.59 16.92
N ASN A 170 0.31 -0.29 16.64
CA ASN A 170 0.36 0.20 15.27
C ASN A 170 1.72 -0.05 14.61
N TYR A 171 2.81 0.16 15.34
CA TYR A 171 4.19 -0.13 14.92
C TYR A 171 5.09 -0.35 16.14
N GLN A 172 6.23 -1.00 15.94
CA GLN A 172 7.31 -1.13 16.93
C GLN A 172 8.60 -0.52 16.38
N SER A 173 9.44 0.05 17.26
CA SER A 173 10.76 0.59 16.91
C SER A 173 11.89 -0.40 17.23
#